data_AF-A0A964ZLG7-F1
#
_entry.id   AF-A0A964ZLG7-F1
#
_cell.length_a   1.000
_cell.length_b   1.000
_cell.length_c   1.000
_cell.angle_alpha   90.00
_cell.angle_beta   90.00
_cell.angle_gamma   90.00
#
_symmetry.space_group_name_H-M   'P 1'
#
loop_
_entity.id
_entity.type
_entity.pdbx_description
1 polymer ?
#
loop_
_entity_poly.entity_id
_entity_poly.type
_entity_poly.pdbx_seq_one_letter_code
_entity_poly.pdbx_strand_id
1 'polypeptide(L)' 'MSKTKGGGSTKNGRDSNAQRLGVKVFDGTKITAGTIIIRQRGTKVHPGKNVRRAS' A
#
# COMPACT_ATOMS: atom_id res chain seq x y z
N MET A 1 -42.27 -14.37 28.35
CA MET A 1 -41.71 -13.40 27.39
C MET A 1 -40.84 -14.15 26.40
N SER A 2 -41.28 -14.21 25.14
CA SER A 2 -40.60 -14.91 24.04
C SER A 2 -40.08 -13.89 23.03
N LYS A 3 -38.95 -14.23 22.40
CA LYS A 3 -38.13 -13.48 21.43
C LYS A 3 -37.39 -12.25 21.97
N THR A 4 -36.25 -12.52 22.63
CA THR A 4 -35.09 -11.64 22.59
C THR A 4 -34.72 -11.39 21.12
N LYS A 5 -34.86 -10.15 20.66
CA LYS A 5 -34.36 -9.68 19.36
C LYS A 5 -32.86 -9.94 19.31
N GLY A 6 -32.44 -10.94 18.52
CA GLY A 6 -31.04 -11.21 18.25
C GLY A 6 -30.42 -10.05 17.48
N GLY A 7 -29.93 -9.04 18.20
CA GLY A 7 -29.16 -7.94 17.64
C GLY A 7 -27.84 -8.48 17.11
N GLY A 8 -27.66 -8.45 15.79
CA GLY A 8 -26.47 -8.95 15.12
C GLY A 8 -25.21 -8.26 15.62
N SER A 9 -24.25 -9.03 16.13
CA SER A 9 -22.93 -8.55 16.49
C SER A 9 -22.14 -8.31 15.19
N THR A 10 -21.83 -7.05 14.88
CA THR A 10 -20.86 -6.73 13.83
C THR A 10 -19.46 -7.10 14.32
N LYS A 11 -18.97 -8.27 13.91
CA LYS A 11 -17.67 -8.79 14.35
C LYS A 11 -16.47 -8.27 13.56
N ASN A 12 -16.68 -7.53 12.46
CA ASN A 12 -15.59 -7.10 11.58
C ASN A 12 -15.70 -5.60 11.28
N GLY A 13 -14.89 -4.79 11.97
CA GLY A 13 -14.80 -3.33 11.79
C GLY A 13 -13.37 -2.78 11.96
N ARG A 14 -12.36 -3.63 11.81
CA ARG A 14 -10.94 -3.23 11.89
C ARG A 14 -10.41 -3.02 10.48
N ASP A 15 -9.92 -1.83 10.21
CA ASP A 15 -9.10 -1.55 9.04
C ASP A 15 -7.75 -0.96 9.49
N SER A 16 -6.73 -1.17 8.67
CA SER A 16 -5.40 -0.64 8.88
C SER A 16 -5.23 0.69 8.14
N ASN A 17 -4.33 1.55 8.63
CA ASN A 17 -4.05 2.80 7.95
C ASN A 17 -3.48 2.56 6.55
N ALA A 18 -3.95 3.36 5.58
CA ALA A 18 -3.47 3.31 4.21
C ALA A 18 -1.96 3.64 4.14
N GLN A 19 -1.20 2.80 3.42
CA GLN A 19 0.27 2.87 3.34
C GLN A 19 0.79 3.78 2.21
N ARG A 20 -0.12 4.45 1.48
CA ARG A 20 0.18 5.37 0.36
C ARG A 20 1.17 4.78 -0.64
N LEU A 21 0.94 3.52 -1.02
CA LEU A 21 1.69 2.81 -2.06
C LEU A 21 1.48 3.49 -3.43
N GLY A 22 2.34 3.16 -4.38
CA GLY A 22 2.24 3.64 -5.76
C GLY A 22 3.52 4.29 -6.27
N VAL A 23 3.44 4.76 -7.51
CA VAL A 23 4.49 5.50 -8.21
C VAL A 23 4.67 6.87 -7.53
N LYS A 24 5.92 7.28 -7.36
CA LYS A 24 6.32 8.55 -6.76
C LYS A 24 6.96 9.49 -7.77
N VAL A 25 7.59 8.92 -8.79
CA VAL A 25 8.22 9.65 -9.88
C VAL A 25 7.78 9.00 -11.18
N PHE A 26 7.24 9.81 -12.08
CA PHE A 26 6.85 9.39 -13.41
C PHE A 26 7.97 9.66 -14.42
N ASP A 27 7.83 9.08 -15.61
CA ASP A 27 8.80 9.24 -16.69
C ASP A 27 9.07 10.71 -17.04
N GLY A 28 10.28 11.01 -17.52
CA GLY A 28 10.73 12.36 -17.88
C GLY A 28 11.07 13.29 -16.71
N THR A 29 10.85 12.86 -15.46
CA THR A 29 11.14 13.69 -14.28
C THR A 29 12.63 13.61 -13.90
N LYS A 30 13.29 14.76 -13.71
CA LYS A 30 14.66 14.82 -13.18
C LYS A 30 14.65 14.51 -11.68
N ILE A 31 15.49 13.57 -11.24
CA ILE A 31 15.62 13.17 -9.83
C ILE A 31 17.08 13.09 -9.41
N THR A 32 17.33 13.25 -8.12
CA THR A 32 18.65 13.05 -7.51
C THR A 32 18.84 11.61 -7.05
N ALA A 33 20.10 11.22 -6.83
CA ALA A 33 20.42 9.91 -6.28
C ALA A 33 19.73 9.70 -4.91
N GLY A 34 19.21 8.49 -4.69
CA GLY A 34 18.48 8.15 -3.46
C GLY A 34 16.97 8.45 -3.49
N THR A 35 16.46 9.08 -4.55
CA THR A 35 15.02 9.32 -4.71
C THR A 35 14.24 8.02 -4.87
N ILE A 36 13.09 7.91 -4.21
CA ILE A 36 12.18 6.76 -4.34
C ILE A 36 11.35 6.91 -5.61
N ILE A 37 11.41 5.92 -6.51
CA ILE A 37 10.63 5.90 -7.77
C ILE A 37 9.25 5.27 -7.55
N ILE A 38 9.19 4.11 -6.87
CA ILE A 38 7.94 3.37 -6.61
C ILE A 38 7.95 2.84 -5.18
N ARG A 39 6.84 2.98 -4.47
CA ARG A 39 6.59 2.31 -3.18
C ARG A 39 5.54 1.22 -3.39
N GLN A 40 5.97 -0.03 -3.44
CA GLN A 40 5.09 -1.17 -3.71
C GLN A 40 5.15 -2.20 -2.59
N ARG A 41 4.11 -3.05 -2.49
CA ARG A 41 4.15 -4.30 -1.74
C ARG A 41 4.43 -5.42 -2.74
N GLY A 42 5.36 -6.31 -2.40
CA GLY A 42 5.91 -7.24 -3.37
C GLY A 42 6.69 -6.51 -4.48
N THR A 43 6.92 -7.20 -5.60
CA THR A 43 7.74 -6.68 -6.71
C THR A 43 6.98 -6.80 -8.02
N LYS A 44 5.96 -5.95 -8.22
CA LYS A 44 5.24 -5.90 -9.51
C LYS A 44 6.12 -5.28 -10.59
N VAL A 45 6.85 -4.22 -10.24
CA VAL A 45 7.88 -3.61 -11.10
C VAL A 45 9.25 -3.99 -10.59
N HIS A 46 10.08 -4.56 -11.47
CA HIS A 46 11.44 -4.97 -11.13
C HIS A 46 12.43 -3.80 -11.33
N PRO A 47 13.45 -3.67 -10.48
CA PRO A 47 14.46 -2.63 -10.64
C PRO A 47 15.25 -2.84 -11.94
N GLY A 48 15.43 -1.76 -12.70
CA GLY A 48 16.29 -1.72 -13.88
C GLY A 48 17.69 -1.19 -13.57
N LYS A 49 18.41 -0.77 -14.61
CA LYS A 49 19.74 -0.15 -14.47
C LYS A 49 19.68 1.10 -13.58
N ASN A 50 20.66 1.26 -12.69
CA ASN A 50 20.78 2.39 -11.74
C ASN A 50 19.66 2.52 -10.70
N VAL A 51 18.87 1.46 -10.48
CA VAL A 51 17.84 1.41 -9.43
C VAL A 51 18.11 0.19 -8.55
N ARG A 52 18.06 0.37 -7.22
CA ARG A 52 18.18 -0.74 -6.26
C ARG A 52 16.85 -0.98 -5.56
N ARG A 53 16.48 -2.26 -5.39
CA ARG A 53 15.35 -2.65 -4.54
C ARG A 53 15.76 -2.55 -3.07
N ALA A 54 14.95 -1.83 -2.29
CA ALA A 54 15.06 -1.87 -0.84
C ALA A 54 14.60 -3.24 -0.32
N SER A 55 15.37 -3.79 0.62
CA SER A 55 15.06 -5.02 1.36
C SER A 55 13.84 -4.86 2.24
#